data_AF-A0A3M1FV21-F1
#
_entry.id   AF-A0A3M1FV21-F1
#
_cell.length_a   1.000
_cell.length_b   1.000
_cell.length_c   1.000
_cell.angle_alpha   90.00
_cell.angle_beta   90.00
_cell.angle_gamma   90.00
#
_symmetry.space_group_name_H-M   'P 1'
#
loop_
_entity.id
_entity.type
_entity.pdbx_description
1 polymer ?
#
loop_
_entity_poly.entity_id
_entity_poly.type
_entity_poly.pdbx_seq_one_letter_code
_entity_poly.pdbx_strand_id
1 'polypeptide(L)'
;EYITRGRSYNIIHQESFVKVDLFPVVSEFHLSELERAQAVQPAGSPCIFNIASPEDILLAKLLWAKQTNYTSQRQIEDLKGIIKTQGKLMQWDYVNSWAEKLGVKEYLNKLRV
;
A
#
# COMPACT_ATOMS: atom_id res chain seq x y z
N GLU A 1 10.10 20.03 -7.94
CA GLU A 1 11.27 20.00 -7.04
C GLU A 1 11.22 18.87 -5.99
N TYR A 2 10.10 18.61 -5.31
CA TYR A 2 9.99 17.53 -4.30
C TYR A 2 10.09 16.11 -4.88
N ILE A 3 9.29 15.81 -5.93
CA ILE A 3 9.29 14.49 -6.60
C ILE A 3 10.66 14.18 -7.21
N THR A 4 11.27 15.14 -7.90
CA THR A 4 12.61 15.00 -8.51
C THR A 4 13.71 14.80 -7.47
N ARG A 5 13.45 15.11 -6.19
CA ARG A 5 14.35 14.87 -5.05
C ARG A 5 13.92 13.66 -4.20
N GLY A 6 12.95 12.87 -4.66
CA GLY A 6 12.47 11.68 -3.96
C GLY A 6 11.74 11.96 -2.64
N ARG A 7 11.15 13.16 -2.48
CA ARG A 7 10.42 13.53 -1.25
C ARG A 7 8.91 13.47 -1.44
N SER A 8 8.23 12.84 -0.48
CA SER A 8 6.77 12.88 -0.39
C SER A 8 6.28 14.26 0.08
N TYR A 9 5.04 14.57 -0.28
CA TYR A 9 4.34 15.79 0.15
C TYR A 9 2.84 15.57 0.05
N ASN A 10 2.04 16.47 0.61
CA ASN A 10 0.58 16.42 0.49
C ASN A 10 0.03 17.68 -0.16
N ILE A 11 -1.16 17.54 -0.73
CA ILE A 11 -1.99 18.63 -1.23
C ILE A 11 -3.29 18.58 -0.42
N ILE A 12 -3.67 19.71 0.16
CA ILE A 12 -4.90 19.84 0.94
C ILE A 12 -5.79 20.87 0.24
N HIS A 13 -6.94 20.41 -0.24
CA HIS A 13 -7.99 21.30 -0.72
C HIS A 13 -8.84 21.75 0.47
N GLN A 14 -8.64 23.01 0.90
CA GLN A 14 -9.17 23.50 2.17
C GLN A 14 -10.70 23.54 2.20
N GLU A 15 -11.36 23.96 1.13
CA GLU A 15 -12.82 24.10 1.10
C GLU A 15 -13.56 22.76 1.26
N SER A 16 -13.03 21.69 0.67
CA SER A 16 -13.61 20.35 0.78
C SER A 16 -12.96 19.48 1.86
N PHE A 17 -11.93 19.99 2.54
CA PHE A 17 -11.08 19.24 3.47
C PHE A 17 -10.50 17.94 2.89
N VAL A 18 -10.36 17.85 1.57
CA VAL A 18 -9.76 16.70 0.89
C VAL A 18 -8.25 16.80 0.97
N LYS A 19 -7.61 15.71 1.43
CA LYS A 19 -6.16 15.55 1.45
C LYS A 19 -5.73 14.49 0.45
N VAL A 20 -4.72 14.82 -0.35
CA VAL A 20 -4.04 13.90 -1.27
C VAL A 20 -2.58 13.81 -0.85
N ASP A 21 -2.13 12.62 -0.48
CA ASP A 21 -0.72 12.34 -0.19
C ASP A 21 -0.02 11.84 -1.47
N LEU A 22 1.13 12.42 -1.79
CA LEU A 22 1.92 12.11 -2.98
C LEU A 22 3.26 11.49 -2.57
N PHE A 23 3.51 10.28 -3.07
CA PHE A 23 4.72 9.50 -2.81
C PHE A 23 5.49 9.26 -4.10
N PRO A 24 6.75 9.71 -4.20
CA PRO A 24 7.58 9.44 -5.36
C PRO A 24 8.08 7.99 -5.36
N VAL A 25 8.37 7.49 -6.56
CA VAL A 25 9.07 6.21 -6.74
C VAL A 25 10.51 6.34 -6.26
N VAL A 26 10.83 5.70 -5.14
CA VAL A 26 12.17 5.72 -4.53
C VAL A 26 12.76 4.34 -4.28
N SER A 27 12.07 3.27 -4.70
CA SER A 27 12.52 1.89 -4.52
C SER A 27 12.00 0.99 -5.63
N GLU A 28 12.61 -0.17 -5.80
CA GLU A 28 12.15 -1.21 -6.73
C GLU A 28 10.72 -1.68 -6.40
N PHE A 29 10.34 -1.66 -5.12
CA PHE A 29 8.97 -1.99 -4.72
C PHE A 29 7.97 -1.00 -5.31
N HIS A 30 8.22 0.32 -5.22
CA HIS A 30 7.34 1.32 -5.82
C HIS A 30 7.21 1.18 -7.34
N LEU A 31 8.28 0.76 -8.04
CA LEU A 31 8.20 0.44 -9.47
C LEU A 31 7.28 -0.76 -9.73
N SER A 32 7.47 -1.84 -8.96
CA SER A 32 6.62 -3.04 -9.03
C SER A 32 5.14 -2.73 -8.76
N GLU A 33 4.84 -1.86 -7.79
CA GLU A 33 3.46 -1.42 -7.49
C GLU A 33 2.83 -0.70 -8.69
N LEU A 34 3.58 0.18 -9.37
CA LEU A 34 3.09 0.90 -10.54
C LEU A 34 2.89 -0.03 -11.74
N GLU A 35 3.81 -0.97 -11.97
CA GLU A 35 3.72 -1.94 -13.06
C GLU A 35 2.54 -2.90 -12.89
N ARG A 36 2.18 -3.22 -11.63
CA ARG A 36 1.09 -4.14 -11.29
C ARG A 36 -0.24 -3.46 -11.02
N ALA A 37 -0.28 -2.13 -11.04
CA ALA A 37 -1.51 -1.39 -10.81
C ALA A 37 -2.59 -1.78 -11.83
N GLN A 38 -3.82 -1.94 -11.34
CA GLN A 38 -4.94 -2.43 -12.13
C GLN A 38 -5.81 -1.26 -12.57
N ALA A 39 -6.16 -1.23 -13.85
CA ALA A 39 -7.12 -0.28 -14.39
C ALA A 39 -8.53 -0.59 -13.85
N VAL A 40 -9.06 0.32 -13.03
CA VAL A 40 -10.37 0.20 -12.38
C VAL A 40 -11.16 1.46 -12.69
N GLN A 41 -12.44 1.30 -13.03
CA GLN A 41 -13.40 2.40 -13.10
C GLN A 41 -14.29 2.36 -11.87
N PRO A 42 -14.08 3.24 -10.87
CA PRO A 42 -14.94 3.31 -9.69
C PRO A 42 -16.39 3.64 -10.08
N ALA A 43 -17.35 3.07 -9.36
CA ALA A 43 -18.77 3.33 -9.58
C ALA A 43 -19.06 4.84 -9.45
N GLY A 44 -19.74 5.40 -10.45
CA GLY A 44 -20.06 6.84 -10.50
C GLY A 44 -18.91 7.73 -10.96
N SER A 45 -17.74 7.18 -11.30
CA SER A 45 -16.65 7.95 -11.89
C SER A 45 -16.64 7.83 -13.42
N PRO A 46 -16.48 8.95 -14.16
CA PRO A 46 -16.26 8.91 -15.60
C PRO A 46 -14.83 8.47 -15.96
N CYS A 47 -13.93 8.34 -14.98
CA CYS A 47 -12.51 8.10 -15.21
C CYS A 47 -12.10 6.67 -14.82
N ILE A 48 -11.13 6.13 -15.57
CA ILE A 48 -10.39 4.92 -15.21
C ILE A 48 -9.17 5.34 -14.38
N PHE A 49 -8.92 4.65 -13.28
CA PHE A 49 -7.77 4.84 -12.41
C PHE A 49 -6.92 3.58 -12.35
N ASN A 50 -5.60 3.75 -12.30
CA ASN A 50 -4.70 2.67 -11.95
C ASN A 50 -4.65 2.56 -10.43
N ILE A 51 -5.20 1.48 -9.88
CA ILE A 51 -5.28 1.23 -8.44
C ILE A 51 -4.31 0.11 -8.07
N ALA A 52 -3.57 0.29 -6.98
CA ALA A 52 -2.67 -0.74 -6.46
C ALA A 52 -3.42 -2.05 -6.18
N SER A 53 -2.76 -3.18 -6.42
CA SER A 53 -3.37 -4.48 -6.14
C SER A 53 -3.51 -4.71 -4.61
N PRO A 54 -4.38 -5.62 -4.17
CA PRO A 54 -4.49 -5.96 -2.75
C PRO A 54 -3.17 -6.41 -2.11
N GLU A 55 -2.33 -7.14 -2.86
CA GLU A 55 -0.98 -7.56 -2.46
C GLU A 55 -0.10 -6.35 -2.12
N ASP A 56 -0.07 -5.37 -3.04
CA ASP A 56 0.76 -4.18 -2.94
C ASP A 56 0.27 -3.26 -1.81
N ILE A 57 -1.05 -3.09 -1.67
CA ILE A 57 -1.65 -2.38 -0.53
C ILE A 57 -1.26 -3.03 0.80
N LEU A 58 -1.26 -4.36 0.89
CA LEU A 58 -0.87 -5.09 2.09
C LEU A 58 0.61 -4.83 2.44
N LEU A 59 1.50 -4.94 1.45
CA LEU A 59 2.94 -4.72 1.60
C LEU A 59 3.27 -3.27 1.99
N ALA A 60 2.63 -2.29 1.34
CA ALA A 60 2.78 -0.87 1.66
C ALA A 60 2.34 -0.55 3.09
N LYS A 61 1.19 -1.10 3.54
CA LYS A 61 0.74 -0.94 4.93
C LYS A 61 1.66 -1.63 5.93
N LEU A 62 2.25 -2.78 5.60
CA LEU A 62 3.25 -3.44 6.45
C LEU A 62 4.51 -2.60 6.61
N LEU A 63 5.01 -2.01 5.51
CA LEU A 63 6.13 -1.09 5.54
C LEU A 63 5.85 0.12 6.43
N TRP A 64 4.65 0.69 6.32
CA TRP A 64 4.25 1.81 7.16
C TRP A 64 4.15 1.41 8.64
N ALA A 65 3.54 0.26 8.94
CA ALA A 65 3.48 -0.26 10.30
C ALA A 65 4.89 -0.52 10.87
N LYS A 66 5.83 -1.00 10.06
CA LYS A 66 7.24 -1.16 10.44
C LYS A 66 7.88 0.18 10.83
N GLN A 67 7.62 1.25 10.08
CA GLN A 67 8.14 2.59 10.39
C GLN A 67 7.59 3.15 11.71
N THR A 68 6.41 2.71 12.14
CA THR A 68 5.78 3.11 13.40
C THR A 68 5.98 2.09 14.53
N ASN A 69 6.92 1.14 14.35
CA ASN A 69 7.18 0.03 15.29
C ASN A 69 5.94 -0.82 15.61
N TYR A 70 4.99 -0.92 14.67
CA TYR A 70 3.77 -1.72 14.79
C TYR A 70 2.89 -1.34 16.00
N THR A 71 2.92 -0.08 16.42
CA THR A 71 2.23 0.40 17.63
C THR A 71 0.76 0.77 17.39
N SER A 72 0.37 1.02 16.14
CA SER A 72 -0.99 1.46 15.81
C SER A 72 -1.94 0.27 15.66
N GLN A 73 -2.78 0.04 16.68
CA GLN A 73 -3.82 -1.00 16.65
C GLN A 73 -4.71 -0.90 15.40
N ARG A 74 -5.06 0.33 14.98
CA ARG A 74 -5.84 0.57 13.76
C ARG A 74 -5.14 0.07 12.50
N GLN A 75 -3.84 0.29 12.37
CA GLN A 75 -3.08 -0.23 11.22
C GLN A 75 -3.04 -1.77 11.23
N ILE A 76 -2.95 -2.39 12.41
CA ILE A 76 -2.99 -3.85 12.55
C ILE A 76 -4.35 -4.40 12.12
N GLU A 77 -5.44 -3.75 12.53
CA GLU A 77 -6.80 -4.12 12.13
C GLU A 77 -7.03 -3.97 10.62
N ASP A 78 -6.54 -2.90 10.01
CA ASP A 78 -6.56 -2.73 8.55
C ASP A 78 -5.84 -3.89 7.84
N LEU A 79 -4.64 -4.26 8.30
CA LEU A 79 -3.86 -5.35 7.73
C LEU A 79 -4.63 -6.68 7.82
N LYS A 80 -5.21 -6.99 8.99
CA LYS A 80 -6.05 -8.18 9.19
C LYS A 80 -7.29 -8.15 8.31
N GLY A 81 -7.92 -6.99 8.15
CA GLY A 81 -9.08 -6.79 7.28
C GLY A 81 -8.77 -7.11 5.82
N ILE A 82 -7.62 -6.63 5.31
CA ILE A 82 -7.16 -6.93 3.95
C ILE A 82 -6.94 -8.44 3.79
N ILE A 83 -6.22 -9.08 4.71
CA ILE A 83 -5.96 -10.53 4.65
C ILE A 83 -7.27 -11.32 4.68
N LYS A 84 -8.21 -10.95 5.56
CA LYS A 84 -9.51 -11.63 5.69
C LYS A 84 -10.35 -11.52 4.42
N THR A 85 -10.32 -10.37 3.74
CA THR A 85 -11.18 -10.09 2.57
C THR A 85 -10.55 -10.56 1.26
N GLN A 86 -9.25 -10.36 1.08
CA GLN A 86 -8.54 -10.59 -0.18
C GLN A 86 -7.64 -11.82 -0.16
N GLY A 87 -7.34 -12.38 1.02
CA GLY A 87 -6.33 -13.43 1.19
C GLY A 87 -6.57 -14.72 0.40
N LYS A 88 -7.82 -15.03 0.02
CA LYS A 88 -8.13 -16.19 -0.84
C LYS A 88 -7.76 -15.98 -2.32
N LEU A 89 -7.76 -14.73 -2.78
CA LEU A 89 -7.46 -14.35 -4.18
C LEU A 89 -6.03 -13.85 -4.33
N MET A 90 -5.31 -13.71 -3.22
CA MET A 90 -4.00 -13.09 -3.15
C MET A 90 -2.90 -13.99 -3.69
N GLN A 91 -2.00 -13.42 -4.49
CA GLN A 91 -0.79 -14.10 -4.98
C GLN A 91 0.27 -14.17 -3.89
N TRP A 92 0.18 -15.16 -3.00
CA TRP A 92 1.04 -15.23 -1.82
C TRP A 92 2.52 -15.40 -2.11
N ASP A 93 2.92 -16.02 -3.21
CA ASP A 93 4.34 -16.16 -3.58
C ASP A 93 4.97 -14.79 -3.84
N TYR A 94 4.27 -13.92 -4.59
CA TYR A 94 4.67 -12.53 -4.79
C TYR A 94 4.77 -11.79 -3.45
N VAL A 95 3.72 -11.85 -2.63
CA VAL A 95 3.68 -11.18 -1.33
C VAL A 95 4.81 -11.67 -0.41
N ASN A 96 5.08 -12.97 -0.38
CA ASN A 96 6.12 -13.55 0.46
C ASN A 96 7.51 -13.09 0.01
N SER A 97 7.77 -13.10 -1.30
CA SER A 97 9.05 -12.67 -1.86
C SER A 97 9.36 -11.19 -1.56
N TRP A 98 8.37 -10.31 -1.70
CA TRP A 98 8.53 -8.91 -1.36
C TRP A 98 8.59 -8.68 0.14
N ALA A 99 7.76 -9.35 0.93
CA ALA A 99 7.79 -9.21 2.39
C ALA A 99 9.17 -9.60 2.98
N GLU A 100 9.86 -10.55 2.36
CA GLU A 100 11.25 -10.90 2.70
C GLU A 100 12.21 -9.77 2.35
N LYS A 101 12.21 -9.29 1.10
CA LYS A 101 13.06 -8.16 0.64
C LYS A 101 12.84 -6.88 1.46
N LEU A 102 11.61 -6.62 1.87
CA LEU A 102 11.21 -5.45 2.66
C LEU A 102 11.43 -5.64 4.17
N GLY A 103 11.79 -6.86 4.60
CA GLY A 103 12.02 -7.21 6.00
C GLY A 103 10.77 -7.06 6.87
N VAL A 104 9.61 -7.43 6.36
CA VAL A 104 8.31 -7.45 7.05
C VAL A 104 7.71 -8.86 7.14
N LYS A 105 8.42 -9.87 6.63
CA LYS A 105 7.96 -11.27 6.52
C LYS A 105 7.56 -11.88 7.86
N GLU A 106 8.35 -11.68 8.91
CA GLU A 106 8.04 -12.22 10.24
C GLU A 106 6.70 -11.67 10.76
N TYR A 107 6.49 -10.36 10.64
CA TYR A 107 5.27 -9.72 11.10
C TYR A 107 4.05 -10.16 10.28
N LEU A 108 4.21 -10.25 8.96
CA LEU A 108 3.18 -10.78 8.07
C LEU A 108 2.79 -12.21 8.44
N ASN A 109 3.74 -13.08 8.80
CA ASN A 109 3.41 -14.42 9.27
C ASN A 109 2.57 -14.39 10.55
N LYS A 110 2.87 -13.49 11.51
CA LYS A 110 2.06 -13.32 12.75
C LYS A 110 0.62 -12.92 12.48
N LEU A 111 0.35 -12.18 11.40
CA LEU A 111 -1.00 -11.74 11.04
C LEU A 111 -1.86 -12.79 10.35
N ARG A 112 -1.25 -13.88 9.85
CA ARG A 112 -1.95 -14.95 9.11
C ARG A 112 -2.33 -16.15 9.98
N VAL A 113 -1.97 -16.13 11.27
CA VAL A 113 -2.31 -17.17 12.24
C VAL A 113 -3.75 -17.01 12.71
#